data_AF-A0A812SYK5-F1
#
_entry.id   AF-A0A812SYK5-F1
#
_cell.length_a   1.000
_cell.length_b   1.000
_cell.length_c   1.000
_cell.angle_alpha   90.00
_cell.angle_beta   90.00
_cell.angle_gamma   90.00
#
_symmetry.space_group_name_H-M   'P 1'
#
loop_
_entity.id
_entity.type
_entity.pdbx_description
1 polymer ?
#
loop_
_entity_poly.entity_id
_entity_poly.type
_entity_poly.pdbx_seq_one_letter_code
_entity_poly.pdbx_strand_id
1 'polypeptide(L)'
;MWLPLVLHVPPDSRAPVCCQHVGGPTGKTQYHRLVDSLTGDERIVRGPLVYAPEPLEHLVNGTEEALMINAQASVIVENRSSGILRLVREPGLFYPSPYEFVLGWRYSFLVEEQLYAVVKNELNGSTSVHEGPTLLMLDAYEQLVRMSRKVVVRKDEYLRLVDRRTGAERVVHGPTTVAPAAEVPVVYHFLCIVPLLEWCAA
;
A
#
# COMPACT_ATOMS: atom_id res chain seq x y z
N MET A 1 -40.81 -29.40 -64.44
CA MET A 1 -39.84 -29.87 -63.43
C MET A 1 -38.65 -28.93 -63.49
N TRP A 2 -38.65 -27.90 -62.64
CA TRP A 2 -37.67 -26.80 -62.68
C TRP A 2 -36.61 -27.05 -61.60
N LEU A 3 -35.35 -27.18 -62.00
CA LEU A 3 -34.19 -27.17 -61.09
C LEU A 3 -33.80 -25.71 -60.81
N PRO A 4 -33.52 -25.30 -59.57
CA PRO A 4 -33.05 -23.96 -59.31
C PRO A 4 -31.55 -23.87 -59.64
N LEU A 5 -31.19 -22.80 -60.34
CA LEU A 5 -29.84 -22.39 -60.64
C LEU A 5 -29.12 -22.05 -59.32
N VAL A 6 -28.19 -22.88 -58.88
CA VAL A 6 -27.33 -22.58 -57.73
C VAL A 6 -26.28 -21.57 -58.19
N LEU A 7 -26.47 -20.30 -57.81
CA LEU A 7 -25.45 -19.26 -57.94
C LEU A 7 -24.25 -19.63 -57.06
N HIS A 8 -23.15 -20.03 -57.70
CA HIS A 8 -21.87 -20.24 -57.06
C HIS A 8 -21.29 -18.87 -56.71
N VAL A 9 -21.38 -18.46 -55.44
CA VAL A 9 -20.72 -17.26 -54.92
C VAL A 9 -19.23 -17.61 -54.71
N PRO A 10 -18.29 -16.91 -55.36
CA PRO A 10 -16.87 -17.15 -55.15
C PRO A 10 -16.45 -16.72 -53.72
N PRO A 11 -15.52 -17.44 -53.07
CA PRO A 11 -15.02 -17.08 -51.75
C PRO A 11 -13.94 -16.00 -51.92
N ASP A 12 -14.33 -14.78 -52.30
CA ASP A 12 -13.38 -13.66 -52.30
C ASP A 12 -13.47 -12.95 -50.94
N SER A 13 -12.60 -13.38 -50.04
CA SER A 13 -12.37 -12.90 -48.68
C SER A 13 -11.67 -11.54 -48.67
N ARG A 14 -12.28 -10.55 -49.33
CA ARG A 14 -11.93 -9.14 -49.15
C ARG A 14 -13.12 -8.44 -48.54
N ALA A 15 -13.25 -8.61 -47.22
CA ALA A 15 -14.02 -7.66 -46.43
C ALA A 15 -13.51 -6.25 -46.75
N PRO A 16 -14.41 -5.27 -47.01
CA PRO A 16 -13.98 -3.90 -47.22
C PRO A 16 -13.23 -3.43 -45.98
N VAL A 17 -12.08 -2.78 -46.21
CA VAL A 17 -11.13 -2.24 -45.21
C VAL A 17 -11.75 -1.09 -44.37
N CYS A 18 -13.06 -0.91 -44.39
CA CYS A 18 -13.75 0.22 -43.78
C CYS A 18 -14.06 0.06 -42.28
N CYS A 19 -13.77 -1.09 -41.65
CA CYS A 19 -14.14 -1.38 -40.25
C CYS A 19 -12.95 -1.41 -39.27
N GLN A 20 -11.74 -0.98 -39.65
CA GLN A 20 -10.56 -1.11 -38.78
C GLN A 20 -10.53 -0.18 -37.56
N HIS A 21 -11.55 0.68 -37.36
CA HIS A 21 -11.62 1.62 -36.23
C HIS A 21 -12.65 1.23 -35.17
N VAL A 22 -13.24 0.03 -35.23
CA VAL A 22 -14.11 -0.44 -34.14
C VAL A 22 -13.21 -0.84 -32.97
N GLY A 23 -13.22 -0.07 -31.89
CA GLY A 23 -12.43 -0.41 -30.72
C GLY A 23 -12.96 -1.64 -30.00
N GLY A 24 -12.09 -2.17 -29.13
CA GLY A 24 -12.36 -3.42 -28.44
C GLY A 24 -13.50 -3.28 -27.42
N PRO A 25 -14.29 -4.35 -27.20
CA PRO A 25 -15.18 -4.41 -26.06
C PRO A 25 -14.35 -4.53 -24.77
N THR A 26 -14.81 -3.88 -23.71
CA THR A 26 -14.23 -4.01 -22.37
C THR A 26 -15.28 -4.65 -21.43
N GLY A 27 -14.88 -5.68 -20.67
CA GLY A 27 -15.73 -6.36 -19.70
C GLY A 27 -16.03 -5.53 -18.42
N LYS A 28 -16.95 -6.00 -17.58
CA LYS A 28 -17.45 -5.26 -16.40
C LYS A 28 -16.37 -4.89 -15.36
N THR A 29 -15.34 -5.71 -15.22
CA THR A 29 -14.21 -5.52 -14.30
C THR A 29 -12.92 -5.21 -15.05
N GLN A 30 -13.00 -4.95 -16.36
CA GLN A 30 -11.84 -4.80 -17.20
C GLN A 30 -11.63 -3.34 -17.56
N TYR A 31 -10.41 -3.01 -17.92
CA TYR A 31 -10.07 -1.75 -18.51
C TYR A 31 -8.98 -1.91 -19.57
N HIS A 32 -8.96 -0.99 -20.51
CA HIS A 32 -7.92 -0.89 -21.52
C HIS A 32 -7.16 0.42 -21.33
N ARG A 33 -5.83 0.36 -21.46
CA ARG A 33 -4.96 1.54 -21.50
C ARG A 33 -4.60 1.85 -22.95
N LEU A 34 -4.98 3.05 -23.38
CA LEU A 34 -4.64 3.60 -24.69
C LEU A 34 -3.59 4.68 -24.55
N VAL A 35 -2.68 4.70 -25.50
CA VAL A 35 -1.61 5.70 -25.57
C VAL A 35 -1.55 6.26 -26.98
N ASP A 36 -1.54 7.60 -27.09
CA ASP A 36 -1.31 8.29 -28.34
C ASP A 36 0.17 8.17 -28.74
N SER A 37 0.43 7.71 -29.95
CA SER A 37 1.79 7.44 -30.45
C SER A 37 2.59 8.71 -30.74
N LEU A 38 1.92 9.85 -30.93
CA LEU A 38 2.52 11.15 -31.23
C LEU A 38 2.76 11.95 -29.95
N THR A 39 1.76 12.08 -29.08
CA THR A 39 1.89 12.91 -27.86
C THR A 39 2.37 12.12 -26.65
N GLY A 40 2.14 10.80 -26.63
CA GLY A 40 2.34 9.97 -25.45
C GLY A 40 1.22 10.12 -24.41
N ASP A 41 0.12 10.80 -24.75
CA ASP A 41 -1.00 10.96 -23.82
C ASP A 41 -1.68 9.62 -23.57
N GLU A 42 -1.94 9.34 -22.29
CA GLU A 42 -2.58 8.10 -21.87
C GLU A 42 -4.04 8.36 -21.48
N ARG A 43 -4.94 7.44 -21.83
CA ARG A 43 -6.29 7.38 -21.23
C ARG A 43 -6.70 5.96 -20.90
N ILE A 44 -7.59 5.84 -19.91
CA ILE A 44 -8.13 4.57 -19.42
C ILE A 44 -9.58 4.46 -19.84
N VAL A 45 -9.91 3.37 -20.54
CA VAL A 45 -11.29 3.00 -20.85
C VAL A 45 -11.74 1.90 -19.90
N ARG A 46 -12.71 2.22 -19.04
CA ARG A 46 -13.30 1.28 -18.06
C ARG A 46 -14.53 0.63 -18.67
N GLY A 47 -14.69 -0.67 -18.47
CA GLY A 47 -15.89 -1.37 -18.93
C GLY A 47 -17.07 -1.31 -17.92
N PRO A 48 -18.24 -1.87 -18.30
CA PRO A 48 -18.55 -2.45 -19.60
C PRO A 48 -18.81 -1.37 -20.66
N LEU A 49 -17.97 -1.30 -21.68
CA LEU A 49 -18.06 -0.27 -22.73
C LEU A 49 -17.46 -0.79 -24.05
N VAL A 50 -18.05 -0.37 -25.17
CA VAL A 50 -17.41 -0.44 -26.49
C VAL A 50 -16.93 0.97 -26.81
N TYR A 51 -15.67 1.11 -27.15
CA TYR A 51 -15.06 2.39 -27.49
C TYR A 51 -14.47 2.33 -28.90
N ALA A 52 -13.99 3.46 -29.43
CA ALA A 52 -13.17 3.52 -30.63
C ALA A 52 -11.85 4.22 -30.27
N PRO A 53 -10.68 3.68 -30.63
CA PRO A 53 -9.41 4.39 -30.51
C PRO A 53 -9.38 5.55 -31.50
N GLU A 54 -8.71 6.62 -31.13
CA GLU A 54 -8.33 7.67 -32.09
C GLU A 54 -7.27 7.14 -33.06
N PRO A 55 -7.06 7.77 -34.23
CA PRO A 55 -6.20 7.23 -35.29
C PRO A 55 -4.75 6.93 -34.88
N LEU A 56 -4.22 7.62 -33.86
CA LEU A 56 -2.86 7.44 -33.35
C LEU A 56 -2.81 6.74 -31.99
N GLU A 57 -3.96 6.36 -31.43
CA GLU A 57 -4.04 5.62 -30.19
C GLU A 57 -3.83 4.12 -30.42
N HIS A 58 -3.04 3.50 -29.55
CA HIS A 58 -2.86 2.05 -29.53
C HIS A 58 -2.95 1.48 -28.11
N LEU A 59 -3.25 0.18 -28.02
CA LEU A 59 -3.28 -0.55 -26.75
C LEU A 59 -1.88 -0.95 -26.33
N VAL A 60 -1.52 -0.70 -25.07
CA VAL A 60 -0.17 -1.02 -24.56
C VAL A 60 -0.11 -2.41 -23.93
N ASN A 61 -1.06 -2.74 -23.05
CA ASN A 61 -1.01 -3.96 -22.23
C ASN A 61 -2.12 -4.97 -22.56
N GLY A 62 -2.90 -4.77 -23.63
CA GLY A 62 -4.07 -5.59 -23.87
C GLY A 62 -5.24 -5.26 -22.93
N THR A 63 -5.97 -6.30 -22.53
CA THR A 63 -7.04 -6.21 -21.55
C THR A 63 -6.50 -6.39 -20.14
N GLU A 64 -6.71 -5.40 -19.28
CA GLU A 64 -6.30 -5.44 -17.87
C GLU A 64 -7.53 -5.61 -16.96
N GLU A 65 -7.35 -6.27 -15.81
CA GLU A 65 -8.39 -6.45 -14.80
C GLU A 65 -8.27 -5.40 -13.69
N ALA A 66 -9.40 -4.84 -13.27
CA ALA A 66 -9.49 -3.95 -12.14
C ALA A 66 -9.21 -4.70 -10.83
N LEU A 67 -8.67 -3.98 -9.85
CA LEU A 67 -8.28 -4.56 -8.58
C LEU A 67 -9.45 -4.52 -7.60
N MET A 68 -9.81 -5.66 -7.03
CA MET A 68 -10.80 -5.72 -5.96
C MET A 68 -10.14 -5.43 -4.61
N ILE A 69 -10.28 -4.21 -4.11
CA ILE A 69 -9.73 -3.79 -2.82
C ILE A 69 -10.72 -4.15 -1.70
N ASN A 70 -10.23 -4.85 -0.68
CA ASN A 70 -10.99 -5.23 0.50
C ASN A 70 -10.66 -4.31 1.68
N ALA A 71 -11.45 -4.33 2.76
CA ALA A 71 -11.21 -3.47 3.93
C ALA A 71 -9.85 -3.65 4.63
N GLN A 72 -9.21 -4.82 4.50
CA GLN A 72 -7.91 -5.14 5.12
C GLN A 72 -6.72 -5.01 4.17
N ALA A 73 -7.00 -4.71 2.90
CA ALA A 73 -6.01 -4.59 1.86
C ALA A 73 -6.04 -3.17 1.29
N SER A 74 -4.88 -2.71 0.86
CA SER A 74 -4.73 -1.45 0.17
C SER A 74 -3.73 -1.64 -0.95
N VAL A 75 -3.72 -0.72 -1.91
CA VAL A 75 -2.85 -0.82 -3.08
C VAL A 75 -1.99 0.44 -3.13
N ILE A 76 -0.69 0.27 -3.30
CA ILE A 76 0.20 1.39 -3.59
C ILE A 76 0.17 1.62 -5.09
N VAL A 77 -0.09 2.88 -5.44
CA VAL A 77 -0.13 3.37 -6.80
C VAL A 77 0.90 4.47 -6.93
N GLU A 78 1.69 4.41 -7.99
CA GLU A 78 2.64 5.44 -8.38
C GLU A 78 2.08 6.21 -9.57
N ASN A 79 2.12 7.54 -9.50
CA ASN A 79 1.95 8.35 -10.70
C ASN A 79 3.31 8.52 -11.39
N ARG A 80 3.49 7.92 -12.57
CA ARG A 80 4.75 7.96 -13.30
C ARG A 80 5.15 9.36 -13.78
N SER A 81 4.20 10.27 -14.00
CA SER A 81 4.54 11.61 -14.48
C SER A 81 5.13 12.49 -13.38
N SER A 82 4.73 12.25 -12.12
CA SER A 82 5.21 13.02 -10.97
C SER A 82 6.14 12.25 -10.02
N GLY A 83 6.18 10.92 -10.10
CA GLY A 83 6.88 10.04 -9.15
C GLY A 83 6.22 9.98 -7.76
N ILE A 84 4.96 10.42 -7.64
CA ILE A 84 4.26 10.48 -6.35
C ILE A 84 3.58 9.14 -6.07
N LEU A 85 3.79 8.61 -4.87
CA LEU A 85 3.12 7.42 -4.37
C LEU A 85 1.85 7.81 -3.63
N ARG A 86 0.79 7.06 -3.88
CA ARG A 86 -0.50 7.16 -3.22
C ARG A 86 -0.95 5.79 -2.75
N LEU A 87 -1.57 5.76 -1.58
CA LEU A 87 -2.21 4.56 -1.06
C LEU A 87 -3.71 4.61 -1.32
N VAL A 88 -4.24 3.57 -1.95
CA VAL A 88 -5.68 3.41 -2.19
C VAL A 88 -6.24 2.45 -1.15
N ARG A 89 -7.13 2.96 -0.30
CA ARG A 89 -7.77 2.20 0.81
C ARG A 89 -9.26 1.96 0.59
N GLU A 90 -9.85 2.61 -0.39
CA GLU A 90 -11.28 2.55 -0.65
C GLU A 90 -11.67 1.13 -1.09
N PRO A 91 -12.55 0.43 -0.34
CA PRO A 91 -12.99 -0.89 -0.73
C PRO A 91 -13.81 -0.85 -2.01
N GLY A 92 -13.63 -1.84 -2.87
CA GLY A 92 -14.35 -1.99 -4.13
C GLY A 92 -13.42 -2.17 -5.33
N LEU A 93 -13.99 -2.03 -6.53
CA LEU A 93 -13.23 -2.11 -7.77
C LEU A 93 -12.42 -0.83 -7.98
N PHE A 94 -11.11 -0.97 -7.99
CA PHE A 94 -10.17 0.08 -8.28
C PHE A 94 -9.67 -0.01 -9.72
N TYR A 95 -9.78 1.11 -10.42
CA TYR A 95 -9.23 1.33 -11.75
C TYR A 95 -8.16 2.41 -11.65
N PRO A 96 -6.93 2.18 -12.13
CA PRO A 96 -5.92 3.22 -12.15
C PRO A 96 -6.36 4.38 -13.06
N SER A 97 -5.89 5.57 -12.73
CA SER A 97 -6.00 6.75 -13.59
C SER A 97 -4.96 6.69 -14.72
N PRO A 98 -5.04 7.58 -15.72
CA PRO A 98 -3.93 7.78 -16.65
C PRO A 98 -2.62 8.02 -15.91
N TYR A 99 -1.51 7.47 -16.42
CA TYR A 99 -0.18 7.56 -15.81
C TYR A 99 -0.02 6.95 -14.40
N GLU A 100 -1.09 6.42 -13.79
CA GLU A 100 -1.03 5.68 -12.54
C GLU A 100 -0.71 4.20 -12.81
N PHE A 101 0.22 3.67 -12.01
CA PHE A 101 0.69 2.29 -12.07
C PHE A 101 0.64 1.65 -10.69
N VAL A 102 0.15 0.43 -10.63
CA VAL A 102 0.06 -0.32 -9.37
C VAL A 102 1.40 -0.95 -9.06
N LEU A 103 2.00 -0.58 -7.92
CA LEU A 103 3.26 -1.15 -7.46
C LEU A 103 3.06 -2.46 -6.69
N GLY A 104 1.96 -2.56 -5.94
CA GLY A 104 1.64 -3.78 -5.21
C GLY A 104 0.65 -3.60 -4.07
N TRP A 105 0.35 -4.71 -3.41
CA TRP A 105 -0.57 -4.78 -2.28
C TRP A 105 0.11 -4.41 -0.97
N ARG A 106 -0.65 -3.76 -0.08
CA ARG A 106 -0.30 -3.47 1.31
C ARG A 106 -1.41 -3.99 2.21
N TYR A 107 -1.02 -4.92 3.08
CA TYR A 107 -1.92 -5.48 4.09
C TYR A 107 -1.74 -4.75 5.41
N SER A 108 -2.81 -4.71 6.20
CA SER A 108 -2.70 -4.21 7.57
C SER A 108 -1.97 -5.21 8.47
N PHE A 109 -1.19 -4.69 9.41
CA PHE A 109 -0.53 -5.47 10.46
C PHE A 109 -1.35 -5.44 11.73
N LEU A 110 -1.68 -6.60 12.29
CA LEU A 110 -2.27 -6.67 13.62
C LEU A 110 -1.17 -6.46 14.67
N VAL A 111 -1.21 -5.33 15.36
CA VAL A 111 -0.35 -5.07 16.51
C VAL A 111 -1.10 -5.53 17.75
N GLU A 112 -0.68 -6.64 18.34
CA GLU A 112 -1.28 -7.20 19.55
C GLU A 112 -1.05 -6.30 20.77
N GLU A 113 -1.83 -6.49 21.84
CA GLU A 113 -1.78 -5.70 23.07
C GLU A 113 -0.37 -5.62 23.71
N GLN A 114 0.36 -6.74 23.68
CA GLN A 114 1.72 -6.83 24.23
C GLN A 114 2.79 -6.31 23.28
N LEU A 115 2.42 -5.92 22.05
CA LEU A 115 3.34 -5.51 21.00
C LEU A 115 3.26 -4.01 20.75
N TYR A 116 4.33 -3.51 20.16
CA TYR A 116 4.38 -2.22 19.50
C TYR A 116 5.12 -2.36 18.17
N ALA A 117 4.73 -1.54 17.21
CA ALA A 117 5.34 -1.45 15.89
C ALA A 117 6.11 -0.14 15.75
N VAL A 118 7.27 -0.20 15.11
CA VAL A 118 8.08 0.97 14.75
C VAL A 118 7.97 1.17 13.26
N VAL A 119 7.47 2.33 12.84
CA VAL A 119 7.25 2.69 11.44
C VAL A 119 8.17 3.84 11.08
N LYS A 120 8.82 3.75 9.93
CA LYS A 120 9.65 4.82 9.39
C LYS A 120 9.01 5.35 8.12
N ASN A 121 8.89 6.65 8.04
CA ASN A 121 8.50 7.35 6.82
C ASN A 121 9.76 7.63 5.99
N GLU A 122 9.79 7.13 4.76
CA GLU A 122 10.94 7.24 3.86
C GLU A 122 11.10 8.63 3.25
N LEU A 123 10.03 9.43 3.19
CA LEU A 123 10.05 10.76 2.59
C LEU A 123 10.80 11.76 3.48
N ASN A 124 10.55 11.72 4.79
CA ASN A 124 11.13 12.66 5.75
C ASN A 124 12.11 12.01 6.74
N GLY A 125 12.24 10.67 6.71
CA GLY A 125 13.07 9.92 7.65
C GLY A 125 12.53 9.84 9.08
N SER A 126 11.33 10.37 9.34
CA SER A 126 10.72 10.35 10.68
C SER A 126 10.31 8.94 11.07
N THR A 127 10.42 8.64 12.37
CA THR A 127 10.05 7.33 12.91
C THR A 127 8.97 7.48 13.96
N SER A 128 7.88 6.73 13.82
CA SER A 128 6.74 6.69 14.73
C SER A 128 6.63 5.33 15.42
N VAL A 129 5.96 5.32 16.57
CA VAL A 129 5.69 4.09 17.34
C VAL A 129 4.18 3.94 17.48
N HIS A 130 3.68 2.75 17.17
CA HIS A 130 2.27 2.39 17.28
C HIS A 130 2.11 1.26 18.29
N GLU A 131 1.39 1.53 19.37
CA GLU A 131 1.10 0.56 20.41
C GLU A 131 -0.15 -0.27 20.07
N GLY A 132 -0.12 -1.56 20.37
CA GLY A 132 -1.33 -2.39 20.28
C GLY A 132 -2.26 -2.23 21.51
N PRO A 133 -3.51 -2.73 21.43
CA PRO A 133 -4.07 -3.50 20.30
C PRO A 133 -4.62 -2.59 19.19
N THR A 134 -4.03 -2.66 17.98
CA THR A 134 -4.49 -1.84 16.84
C THR A 134 -4.20 -2.53 15.51
N LEU A 135 -5.01 -2.23 14.49
CA LEU A 135 -4.78 -2.66 13.12
C LEU A 135 -4.01 -1.56 12.38
N LEU A 136 -2.70 -1.76 12.24
CA LEU A 136 -1.78 -0.79 11.65
C LEU A 136 -1.79 -0.90 10.12
N MET A 137 -2.32 0.12 9.46
CA MET A 137 -2.20 0.30 8.01
C MET A 137 -1.12 1.35 7.72
N LEU A 138 -0.02 0.93 7.11
CA LEU A 138 1.05 1.84 6.69
C LEU A 138 0.55 2.79 5.60
N ASP A 139 1.09 4.00 5.54
CA ASP A 139 0.89 4.92 4.41
C ASP A 139 1.82 4.60 3.22
N ALA A 140 1.67 5.33 2.10
CA ALA A 140 2.40 5.11 0.85
C ALA A 140 3.93 5.17 1.00
N TYR A 141 4.42 6.06 1.85
CA TYR A 141 5.84 6.28 2.12
C TYR A 141 6.31 5.65 3.43
N GLU A 142 5.48 4.84 4.08
CA GLU A 142 5.79 4.24 5.37
C GLU A 142 6.22 2.78 5.23
N GLN A 143 7.21 2.43 6.05
CA GLN A 143 7.73 1.07 6.16
C GLN A 143 7.77 0.62 7.61
N LEU A 144 7.34 -0.63 7.84
CA LEU A 144 7.47 -1.29 9.13
C LEU A 144 8.95 -1.67 9.34
N VAL A 145 9.60 -1.04 10.30
CA VAL A 145 11.01 -1.32 10.63
C VAL A 145 11.11 -2.56 11.50
N ARG A 146 10.29 -2.62 12.56
CA ARG A 146 10.25 -3.75 13.49
C ARG A 146 8.94 -3.80 14.26
N MET A 147 8.60 -4.99 14.74
CA MET A 147 7.54 -5.23 15.72
C MET A 147 8.16 -5.93 16.92
N SER A 148 7.87 -5.47 18.14
CA SER A 148 8.53 -5.97 19.36
C SER A 148 7.60 -5.91 20.56
N ARG A 149 7.93 -6.65 21.61
CA ARG A 149 7.15 -6.67 22.86
C ARG A 149 7.40 -5.42 23.68
N LYS A 150 6.33 -4.87 24.25
CA LYS A 150 6.41 -3.79 25.24
C LYS A 150 7.22 -4.25 26.44
N VAL A 151 7.94 -3.33 27.06
CA VAL A 151 8.73 -3.60 28.26
C VAL A 151 7.81 -3.54 29.47
N VAL A 152 7.71 -4.63 30.22
CA VAL A 152 6.96 -4.69 31.46
C VAL A 152 7.89 -4.33 32.61
N VAL A 153 7.57 -3.27 33.34
CA VAL A 153 8.32 -2.80 34.51
C VAL A 153 7.53 -3.23 35.74
N ARG A 154 8.12 -4.08 36.58
CA ARG A 154 7.49 -4.56 37.82
C ARG A 154 7.54 -3.51 38.93
N LYS A 155 6.79 -3.72 40.01
CA LYS A 155 6.66 -2.79 41.14
C LYS A 155 8.02 -2.33 41.72
N ASP A 156 9.00 -3.22 41.79
CA ASP A 156 10.32 -2.95 42.35
C ASP A 156 11.39 -2.70 41.27
N GLU A 157 10.96 -2.43 40.04
CA GLU A 157 11.81 -2.16 38.89
C GLU A 157 11.59 -0.73 38.38
N TYR A 158 12.60 -0.23 37.68
CA TYR A 158 12.48 1.00 36.91
C TYR A 158 13.18 0.85 35.56
N LEU A 159 12.77 1.67 34.62
CA LEU A 159 13.33 1.76 33.28
C LEU A 159 13.97 3.13 33.08
N ARG A 160 15.25 3.15 32.69
CA ARG A 160 15.91 4.39 32.25
C ARG A 160 15.94 4.42 30.72
N LEU A 161 15.20 5.37 30.19
CA LEU A 161 15.08 5.66 28.77
C LEU A 161 16.04 6.81 28.45
N VAL A 162 16.97 6.58 27.52
CA VAL A 162 17.92 7.60 27.08
C VAL A 162 17.70 7.85 25.61
N ASP A 163 17.37 9.07 25.21
CA ASP A 163 17.33 9.45 23.80
C ASP A 163 18.76 9.57 23.28
N ARG A 164 19.12 8.75 22.29
CA ARG A 164 20.49 8.71 21.76
C ARG A 164 20.88 10.00 21.03
N ARG A 165 19.92 10.73 20.46
CA ARG A 165 20.17 11.94 19.68
C ARG A 165 20.35 13.15 20.58
N THR A 166 19.53 13.28 21.63
CA THR A 166 19.53 14.44 22.52
C THR A 166 20.29 14.23 23.82
N GLY A 167 20.50 12.97 24.24
CA GLY A 167 20.98 12.62 25.57
C GLY A 167 19.94 12.80 26.67
N ALA A 168 18.69 13.16 26.33
CA ALA A 168 17.64 13.34 27.31
C ALA A 168 17.32 12.00 28.00
N GLU A 169 17.21 12.05 29.32
CA GLU A 169 16.94 10.87 30.14
C GLU A 169 15.55 10.96 30.78
N ARG A 170 14.85 9.83 30.81
CA ARG A 170 13.59 9.67 31.51
C ARG A 170 13.61 8.38 32.30
N VAL A 171 13.20 8.45 33.56
CA VAL A 171 13.01 7.27 34.41
C VAL A 171 11.53 6.94 34.48
N VAL A 172 11.18 5.66 34.36
CA VAL A 172 9.83 5.14 34.51
C VAL A 172 9.83 4.08 35.60
N HIS A 173 9.03 4.28 36.65
CA HIS A 173 8.86 3.32 37.74
C HIS A 173 7.67 2.39 37.44
N GLY A 174 7.77 1.13 37.87
CA GLY A 174 6.65 0.20 37.79
C GLY A 174 5.60 0.39 38.90
N PRO A 175 4.48 -0.36 38.85
CA PRO A 175 4.12 -1.33 37.82
C PRO A 175 3.54 -0.66 36.56
N THR A 176 4.21 -0.80 35.41
CA THR A 176 3.73 -0.23 34.15
C THR A 176 4.27 -0.97 32.93
N THR A 177 3.62 -0.80 31.78
CA THR A 177 4.07 -1.36 30.49
C THR A 177 4.39 -0.21 29.54
N VAL A 178 5.59 -0.22 28.97
CA VAL A 178 6.10 0.89 28.15
C VAL A 178 6.48 0.37 26.77
N ALA A 179 6.01 1.05 25.73
CA ALA A 179 6.59 0.93 24.38
C ALA A 179 7.74 1.93 24.25
N PRO A 180 9.00 1.48 24.05
CA PRO A 180 10.11 2.38 23.80
C PRO A 180 9.92 3.15 22.50
N ALA A 181 10.27 4.44 22.52
CA ALA A 181 10.39 5.20 21.28
C ALA A 181 11.51 4.62 20.40
N ALA A 182 11.39 4.79 19.08
CA ALA A 182 12.21 4.09 18.11
C ALA A 182 13.73 4.24 18.32
N GLU A 183 14.16 5.44 18.71
CA GLU A 183 15.57 5.85 18.85
C GLU A 183 16.07 5.83 20.29
N VAL A 184 15.24 5.41 21.24
CA VAL A 184 15.56 5.42 22.67
C VAL A 184 16.12 4.04 23.04
N PRO A 185 17.45 3.87 23.18
CA PRO A 185 18.00 2.69 23.83
C PRO A 185 17.40 2.55 25.24
N VAL A 186 16.99 1.31 25.52
CA VAL A 186 16.51 0.92 26.84
C VAL A 186 17.72 0.45 27.64
N VAL A 187 18.04 1.16 28.72
CA VAL A 187 19.08 0.73 29.66
C VAL A 187 18.40 0.24 30.92
N TYR A 188 18.52 -1.05 31.18
CA TYR A 188 18.12 -1.63 32.46
C TYR A 188 19.19 -1.31 33.48
N HIS A 189 18.80 -0.67 34.58
CA HIS A 189 19.65 -0.58 35.75
C HIS A 189 18.89 -1.16 36.93
N PHE A 190 19.26 -2.38 37.32
CA PHE A 190 18.74 -3.03 38.53
C PHE A 190 19.41 -2.38 39.74
N LEU A 191 19.00 -1.17 40.12
CA LEU A 191 19.19 -0.77 41.51
C LEU A 191 17.98 -1.32 42.26
N CYS A 192 18.18 -2.45 42.95
CA CYS A 192 17.32 -2.79 44.07
C CYS A 192 17.13 -1.51 44.88
N ILE A 193 15.88 -1.12 45.12
CA ILE A 193 15.55 -0.29 46.27
C ILE A 193 15.79 -1.21 47.49
N VAL A 194 17.06 -1.48 47.80
CA VAL A 194 17.41 -1.92 49.14
C VAL A 194 17.00 -0.75 50.01
N PRO A 195 16.10 -0.92 50.98
CA PRO A 195 15.80 0.16 51.90
C PRO A 195 17.13 0.50 52.59
N LEU A 196 17.66 1.67 52.27
CA LEU A 196 18.87 2.22 52.86
C LEU A 196 18.51 2.73 54.27
N LEU A 197 18.03 1.82 55.12
CA LEU A 197 17.43 2.08 56.43
C LEU A 197 17.97 1.15 57.53
N GLU A 198 19.17 0.60 57.36
CA GLU A 198 19.88 -0.11 58.44
C GLU A 198 21.30 0.43 58.73
N TRP A 199 21.63 1.64 58.29
CA TRP A 199 22.93 2.29 58.60
C TRP A 199 22.79 3.57 59.44
N CYS A 200 21.70 3.71 60.20
CA CYS A 200 21.51 4.76 61.21
C CYS A 200 20.72 4.20 62.41
N ALA A 201 21.24 3.17 63.09
CA ALA A 201 20.82 2.84 64.44
C ALA A 201 21.94 2.12 65.20
N ALA A 202 22.56 2.89 66.10
CA ALA A 202 23.28 2.52 67.32
C ALA A 202 24.52 1.61 67.22
#